data_AF-A0A9E5TWS9-F1
#
_entry.id   AF-A0A9E5TWS9-F1
#
_cell.length_a   1.000
_cell.length_b   1.000
_cell.length_c   1.000
_cell.angle_alpha   90.00
_cell.angle_beta   90.00
_cell.angle_gamma   90.00
#
_symmetry.space_group_name_H-M   'P 1'
#
loop_
_entity.id
_entity.type
_entity.pdbx_description
1 polymer ?
#
loop_
_entity_poly.entity_id
_entity_poly.type
_entity_poly.pdbx_seq_one_letter_code
_entity_poly.pdbx_strand_id
1 'polypeptide(L)'
;MLVCALPATAVSRLAWHPALPAQQAEAFGALDYHKVTQAHLVVDASVGAGAWQPAGQWTNGTLERVFVRPMDDGSGRHHVTCWINGDGCDRFDALDPAAAG
;
A
#
# COMPACT_ATOMS: atom_id res chain seq x y z
N MET A 1 33.38 -2.65 1.71
CA MET A 1 32.39 -1.57 1.66
C MET A 1 31.02 -2.19 1.88
N LEU A 2 30.24 -1.72 2.85
CA LEU A 2 28.87 -2.18 3.10
C LEU A 2 27.89 -1.13 2.56
N VAL A 3 26.87 -1.56 1.83
CA VAL A 3 25.75 -0.71 1.40
C VAL A 3 24.50 -1.19 2.12
N CYS A 4 23.87 -0.31 2.91
CA CYS A 4 22.60 -0.61 3.57
C CYS A 4 21.45 -0.16 2.65
N ALA A 5 20.73 -1.12 2.08
CA ALA A 5 19.59 -0.88 1.18
C ALA A 5 18.23 -1.13 1.87
N LEU A 6 18.19 -1.06 3.20
CA LEU A 6 16.96 -1.20 3.96
C LEU A 6 16.18 0.12 3.99
N PRO A 7 14.85 0.08 4.15
CA PRO A 7 14.06 1.28 4.44
C PRO A 7 14.60 1.99 5.69
N ALA A 8 14.54 3.33 5.70
CA ALA A 8 15.03 4.16 6.80
C ALA A 8 14.44 3.76 8.17
N THR A 9 13.15 3.39 8.21
CA THR A 9 12.49 2.92 9.43
C THR A 9 13.07 1.60 9.94
N ALA A 10 13.49 0.69 9.06
CA ALA A 10 14.18 -0.53 9.46
C ALA A 10 15.60 -0.23 9.94
N VAL A 11 16.30 0.70 9.28
CA VAL A 11 17.64 1.17 9.68
C VAL A 11 17.65 1.72 11.11
N SER A 12 16.61 2.49 11.48
CA SER A 12 16.47 3.05 12.83
C SER A 12 16.38 1.99 13.95
N ARG A 13 16.05 0.73 13.61
CA ARG A 13 15.90 -0.39 14.54
C ARG A 13 17.13 -1.28 14.65
N LEU A 14 18.17 -1.02 13.85
CA LEU A 14 19.41 -1.80 13.88
C LEU A 14 20.32 -1.36 15.03
N ALA A 15 20.98 -2.34 15.65
CA ALA A 15 22.06 -2.08 16.60
C ALA A 15 23.37 -1.82 15.84
N TRP A 16 23.82 -0.56 15.82
CA TRP A 16 25.04 -0.14 15.12
C TRP A 16 26.25 -0.18 16.07
N HIS A 17 27.34 -0.83 15.64
CA HIS A 17 28.61 -0.86 16.36
C HIS A 17 29.79 -0.59 15.40
N PRO A 18 30.49 0.55 15.52
CA PRO A 18 30.19 1.67 16.42
C PRO A 18 28.82 2.31 16.12
N ALA A 19 28.28 3.06 17.09
CA ALA A 19 27.01 3.76 16.91
C ALA A 19 27.09 4.75 15.73
N LEU A 20 25.93 5.03 15.12
CA LEU A 20 25.84 6.06 14.09
C LEU A 20 26.17 7.45 14.67
N PRO A 21 26.75 8.35 13.86
CA PRO A 21 26.81 9.77 14.18
C PRO A 21 25.44 10.33 14.59
N ALA A 22 25.42 11.21 15.60
CA ALA A 22 24.19 11.72 16.21
C ALA A 22 23.19 12.28 15.17
N GLN A 23 23.69 13.08 14.21
CA GLN A 23 22.86 13.65 13.15
C GLN A 23 22.19 12.58 12.27
N GLN A 24 22.88 11.47 11.99
CA GLN A 24 22.32 10.37 11.20
C GLN A 24 21.29 9.58 12.02
N ALA A 25 21.58 9.31 13.30
CA ALA A 25 20.64 8.65 14.19
C ALA A 25 19.34 9.46 14.34
N GLU A 26 19.45 10.78 14.51
CA GLU A 26 18.31 11.70 14.54
C GLU A 26 17.53 11.70 13.23
N ALA A 27 18.23 11.80 12.09
CA ALA A 27 17.59 11.78 10.77
C ALA A 27 16.80 10.49 10.53
N PHE A 28 17.30 9.33 10.94
CA PHE A 28 16.56 8.07 10.83
C PHE A 28 15.38 7.97 11.80
N GLY A 29 15.49 8.56 13.00
CA GLY A 29 14.43 8.55 14.01
C GLY A 29 13.28 9.51 13.72
N ALA A 30 13.52 10.60 12.99
CA ALA A 30 12.52 11.63 12.68
C ALA A 30 11.70 11.36 11.41
N LEU A 31 11.96 10.25 10.70
CA LEU A 31 11.28 9.94 9.44
C LEU A 31 9.93 9.30 9.67
N ASP A 32 8.87 10.08 9.44
CA ASP A 32 7.52 9.56 9.32
C ASP A 32 7.37 8.78 8.01
N TYR A 33 7.01 7.50 8.13
CA TYR A 33 6.74 6.67 6.97
C TYR A 33 5.27 6.80 6.56
N HIS A 34 5.04 7.02 5.27
CA HIS A 34 3.69 7.16 4.76
C HIS A 34 2.94 5.82 4.83
N LYS A 35 1.74 5.82 5.41
CA LYS A 35 0.85 4.65 5.47
C LYS A 35 0.16 4.45 4.11
N VAL A 36 0.08 3.19 3.67
CA VAL A 36 -0.70 2.79 2.49
C VAL A 36 -1.34 1.43 2.76
N THR A 37 -2.66 1.35 2.67
CA THR A 37 -3.40 0.09 2.65
C THR A 37 -3.78 -0.24 1.20
N GLN A 38 -3.43 -1.45 0.74
CA GLN A 38 -3.83 -1.94 -0.57
C GLN A 38 -4.83 -3.08 -0.44
N ALA A 39 -6.01 -2.93 -1.05
CA ALA A 39 -6.97 -4.01 -1.18
C ALA A 39 -6.91 -4.57 -2.60
N HIS A 40 -6.87 -5.90 -2.70
CA HIS A 40 -6.78 -6.65 -3.95
C HIS A 40 -8.01 -7.53 -4.09
N LEU A 41 -8.79 -7.31 -5.14
CA LEU A 41 -10.01 -8.07 -5.42
C LEU A 41 -9.96 -8.69 -6.81
N VAL A 42 -10.58 -9.86 -6.97
CA VAL A 42 -10.84 -10.48 -8.27
C VAL A 42 -12.35 -10.39 -8.54
N VAL A 43 -12.72 -9.86 -9.69
CA VAL A 43 -14.13 -9.70 -10.09
C VAL A 43 -14.40 -10.36 -11.44
N ASP A 44 -15.58 -10.95 -11.57
CA ASP A 44 -16.01 -11.59 -12.82
C ASP A 44 -16.36 -10.57 -13.91
N ALA A 45 -16.24 -11.01 -15.17
CA ALA A 45 -16.49 -10.20 -16.37
C ALA A 45 -17.89 -9.55 -16.41
N SER A 46 -18.86 -10.13 -15.69
CA SER A 46 -20.25 -9.66 -15.63
C SER A 46 -20.44 -8.36 -14.83
N VAL A 47 -19.42 -7.90 -14.08
CA VAL A 47 -19.46 -6.60 -13.41
C VAL A 47 -19.20 -5.48 -14.42
N GLY A 48 -20.15 -5.29 -15.34
CA GLY A 48 -20.37 -4.11 -16.17
C GLY A 48 -19.22 -3.66 -17.08
N ALA A 49 -19.25 -4.12 -18.35
CA ALA A 49 -18.34 -3.71 -19.44
C ALA A 49 -18.34 -2.20 -19.80
N GLY A 50 -19.04 -1.35 -19.03
CA GLY A 50 -19.01 0.12 -19.15
C GLY A 50 -18.77 0.87 -17.83
N ALA A 51 -18.65 0.18 -16.70
CA ALA A 51 -18.50 0.81 -15.37
C ALA A 51 -17.03 1.09 -15.00
N TRP A 52 -16.09 0.32 -15.56
CA TRP A 52 -14.68 0.36 -15.18
C TRP A 52 -13.85 0.98 -16.31
N GLN A 53 -13.57 2.27 -16.17
CA GLN A 53 -12.70 2.95 -17.13
C GLN A 53 -11.24 2.53 -16.87
N PRO A 54 -10.46 2.19 -17.92
CA PRO A 54 -9.07 1.74 -17.76
C PRO A 54 -8.14 2.78 -17.12
N ALA A 55 -8.55 4.06 -17.09
CA ALA A 55 -7.76 5.17 -16.61
C ALA A 55 -7.50 5.17 -15.08
N GLY A 56 -8.12 4.28 -14.32
CA GLY A 56 -8.13 4.37 -12.85
C GLY A 56 -9.12 5.45 -12.40
N GLN A 57 -9.70 5.26 -11.22
CA GLN A 57 -10.68 6.17 -10.64
C GLN A 57 -10.10 6.79 -9.39
N TRP A 58 -10.23 8.11 -9.27
CA TRP A 58 -9.93 8.86 -8.05
C TRP A 58 -11.26 9.26 -7.43
N THR A 59 -11.46 8.84 -6.19
CA THR A 59 -12.71 9.05 -5.47
C THR A 59 -12.43 9.74 -4.15
N ASN A 60 -13.41 10.47 -3.63
CA ASN A 60 -13.42 10.96 -2.25
C ASN A 60 -14.02 9.92 -1.28
N GLY A 61 -14.24 8.69 -1.76
CA GLY A 61 -14.72 7.58 -0.94
C GLY A 61 -13.59 6.88 -0.21
N THR A 62 -13.94 5.94 0.66
CA THR A 62 -12.97 5.25 1.53
C THR A 62 -11.92 4.42 0.78
N LEU A 63 -12.15 4.07 -0.49
CA LEU A 63 -11.20 3.32 -1.31
C LEU A 63 -10.23 4.23 -2.08
N GLU A 64 -10.45 5.55 -2.06
CA GLU A 64 -9.66 6.57 -2.73
C GLU A 64 -9.37 6.26 -4.20
N ARG A 65 -8.27 5.57 -4.50
CA ARG A 65 -7.82 5.27 -5.87
C ARG A 65 -8.13 3.83 -6.23
N VAL A 66 -8.90 3.61 -7.30
CA VAL A 66 -9.31 2.27 -7.75
C VAL A 66 -8.77 2.02 -9.15
N PHE A 67 -8.02 0.94 -9.31
CA PHE A 67 -7.43 0.52 -10.57
C PHE A 67 -8.02 -0.83 -10.98
N VAL A 68 -8.49 -0.93 -12.21
CA VAL A 68 -9.01 -2.18 -12.77
C VAL A 68 -8.13 -2.59 -13.94
N ARG A 69 -7.72 -3.86 -13.94
CA ARG A 69 -6.91 -4.47 -15.00
C ARG A 69 -7.49 -5.83 -15.36
N PRO A 70 -7.58 -6.19 -16.65
CA PRO A 70 -7.90 -7.56 -17.03
C PRO A 70 -6.81 -8.50 -16.51
N MET A 71 -7.19 -9.71 -16.11
CA MET A 71 -6.24 -10.76 -15.75
C MET A 71 -5.70 -11.43 -17.01
N ASP A 72 -4.40 -11.71 -17.03
CA ASP A 72 -3.72 -12.40 -18.14
C ASP A 72 -3.73 -13.93 -17.95
N ASP A 73 -4.89 -14.49 -17.63
CA ASP A 73 -5.10 -15.92 -17.34
C ASP A 73 -6.17 -16.57 -18.23
N GLY A 74 -6.70 -15.83 -19.21
CA GLY A 74 -7.76 -16.29 -20.12
C GLY A 74 -9.15 -16.43 -19.47
N SER A 75 -9.30 -16.11 -18.18
CA SER A 75 -10.58 -16.25 -17.46
C SER A 75 -11.60 -15.15 -17.79
N GLY A 76 -11.14 -14.04 -18.40
CA GLY A 76 -11.95 -12.84 -18.61
C GLY A 76 -12.25 -12.05 -17.33
N ARG A 77 -11.69 -12.46 -16.18
CA ARG A 77 -11.80 -11.75 -14.90
C ARG A 77 -10.91 -10.51 -14.87
N HIS A 78 -11.18 -9.65 -13.89
CA HIS A 78 -10.42 -8.45 -13.65
C HIS A 78 -9.82 -8.46 -12.24
N HIS A 79 -8.60 -7.96 -12.14
CA HIS A 79 -7.96 -7.61 -10.88
C HIS A 79 -8.24 -6.14 -10.57
N VAL A 80 -8.79 -5.90 -9.38
CA VAL A 80 -9.07 -4.57 -8.86
C VAL A 80 -8.09 -4.29 -7.71
N THR A 81 -7.35 -3.20 -7.83
CA THR A 81 -6.46 -2.71 -6.77
C THR A 81 -6.98 -1.38 -6.25
N CYS A 82 -7.24 -1.29 -4.95
CA CYS A 82 -7.56 -0.03 -4.27
C CYS A 82 -6.37 0.45 -3.46
N TRP A 83 -6.00 1.72 -3.58
CA TRP A 83 -4.92 2.34 -2.79
C TRP A 83 -5.52 3.40 -1.88
N ILE A 84 -5.44 3.15 -0.58
CA ILE A 84 -5.83 4.07 0.49
C ILE A 84 -4.54 4.59 1.13
N ASN A 85 -4.44 5.90 1.31
CA ASN A 85 -3.21 6.53 1.78
C ASN A 85 -3.41 7.28 3.11
N GLY A 86 -2.32 7.43 3.86
CA GLY A 86 -2.28 8.29 5.05
C GLY A 86 -3.31 7.86 6.10
N ASP A 87 -4.05 8.82 6.66
CA ASP A 87 -5.01 8.58 7.74
C ASP A 87 -6.21 7.74 7.31
N GLY A 88 -6.48 7.63 6.01
CA GLY A 88 -7.49 6.70 5.49
C GLY A 88 -7.19 5.24 5.86
N CYS A 89 -5.91 4.90 6.06
CA CYS A 89 -5.47 3.56 6.44
C CYS A 89 -5.95 3.15 7.83
N ASP A 90 -6.04 4.11 8.77
CA ASP A 90 -6.35 3.82 10.18
C ASP A 90 -7.73 3.18 10.35
N ARG A 91 -8.67 3.54 9.47
CA ARG A 91 -10.00 2.92 9.41
C ARG A 91 -9.93 1.43 9.12
N PHE A 92 -9.04 1.03 8.20
CA PHE A 92 -8.92 -0.35 7.75
C PHE A 92 -8.05 -1.18 8.71
N ASP A 93 -7.01 -0.58 9.28
CA ASP A 93 -6.18 -1.22 10.31
C ASP A 93 -6.95 -1.55 11.60
N ALA A 94 -8.05 -0.82 11.86
CA ALA A 94 -8.95 -1.08 12.98
C ALA A 94 -10.00 -2.18 12.72
N LEU A 95 -10.09 -2.72 11.49
CA LEU A 95 -11.02 -3.80 11.19
C LEU A 95 -10.49 -5.13 11.77
N ASP A 96 -11.42 -5.97 12.26
CA ASP A 96 -11.09 -7.34 12.62
C ASP A 96 -10.59 -8.09 11.37
N PRO A 97 -9.40 -8.71 11.39
CA PRO A 97 -8.93 -9.54 10.28
C PRO A 97 -9.96 -10.60 9.84
N ALA A 98 -10.77 -11.13 10.76
CA ALA A 98 -11.82 -12.10 10.44
C ALA A 98 -13.04 -11.48 9.71
N ALA A 99 -13.20 -10.15 9.76
CA ALA A 99 -14.25 -9.42 9.05
C ALA A 99 -13.82 -8.96 7.65
N ALA A 100 -12.54 -9.12 7.30
CA ALA A 100 -11.99 -8.68 6.01
C ALA A 100 -12.22 -9.69 4.86
N GLY A 101 -12.68 -10.91 5.16
CA GLY A 101 -12.98 -11.98 4.19
C GLY A 101 -12.28 -13.29 4.52
#